data_AF-A0A535L7P8-F1
#
_entry.id   AF-A0A535L7P8-F1
#
_cell.length_a   1.000
_cell.length_b   1.000
_cell.length_c   1.000
_cell.angle_alpha   90.00
_cell.angle_beta   90.00
_cell.angle_gamma   90.00
#
_symmetry.space_group_name_H-M   'P 1'
#
loop_
_entity.id
_entity.type
_entity.pdbx_description
1 polymer ?
#
loop_
_entity_poly.entity_id
_entity_poly.type
_entity_poly.pdbx_seq_one_letter_code
_entity_poly.pdbx_strand_id
1 'polypeptide(L)'
;MGSRHGPESAATWEFLSYARSGIAAFPGSRDAYLPQIWVRDVASAIVAALTQPVPSGIYDIVDDEPLRRESYGFMCSYASSLM
;
A
#
# COMPACT_ATOMS: atom_id res chain seq x y z
N MET A 1 2.88 3.09 -11.51
CA MET A 1 1.65 2.60 -10.87
C MET A 1 1.99 2.13 -9.47
N GLY A 2 1.39 2.76 -8.46
CA GLY A 2 1.52 2.34 -7.06
C GLY A 2 0.79 1.02 -6.79
N SER A 3 1.20 0.32 -5.73
CA SER A 3 0.58 -0.92 -5.29
C SER A 3 -0.48 -0.63 -4.22
N ARG A 4 -1.45 -1.53 -4.05
CA ARG A 4 -2.57 -1.37 -3.11
C ARG A 4 -2.52 -2.42 -2.01
N HIS A 5 -2.74 -2.01 -0.76
CA HIS A 5 -2.76 -2.91 0.39
C HIS A 5 -4.10 -2.84 1.15
N GLY A 6 -4.47 -3.92 1.82
CA GLY A 6 -5.73 -4.04 2.56
C GLY A 6 -6.27 -5.48 2.56
N PRO A 7 -7.25 -5.80 3.42
CA PRO A 7 -7.79 -7.16 3.54
C PRO A 7 -8.45 -7.66 2.25
N GLU A 8 -8.87 -6.76 1.37
CA GLU A 8 -9.44 -7.09 0.05
C GLU A 8 -8.36 -7.37 -1.02
N SER A 9 -7.07 -7.16 -0.71
CA SER A 9 -5.95 -7.36 -1.64
C SER A 9 -5.21 -8.67 -1.34
N ALA A 10 -5.27 -9.63 -2.28
CA ALA A 10 -4.58 -10.92 -2.18
C ALA A 10 -3.06 -10.77 -1.93
N ALA A 11 -2.43 -9.76 -2.55
CA ALA A 11 -1.02 -9.46 -2.36
C ALA A 11 -0.70 -9.09 -0.89
N THR A 12 -1.63 -8.45 -0.18
CA THR A 12 -1.46 -8.10 1.23
C THR A 12 -1.33 -9.37 2.09
N TRP A 13 -2.17 -10.37 1.83
CA TRP A 13 -2.12 -11.65 2.53
C TRP A 13 -0.86 -12.44 2.20
N GLU A 14 -0.40 -12.40 0.95
CA GLU A 14 0.86 -13.02 0.56
C GLU A 14 2.06 -12.39 1.28
N PHE A 15 2.14 -11.05 1.32
CA PHE A 15 3.17 -10.35 2.08
C PHE A 15 3.13 -10.66 3.59
N LEU A 16 1.93 -10.75 4.17
CA LEU A 16 1.76 -11.16 5.58
C LEU A 16 2.24 -12.60 5.82
N SER A 17 1.96 -13.53 4.90
CA SER A 17 2.43 -14.93 4.97
C SER A 17 3.96 -15.02 4.97
N TYR A 18 4.61 -14.26 4.08
CA TYR A 18 6.07 -14.16 4.07
C TYR A 18 6.59 -13.53 5.37
N ALA A 19 5.99 -12.43 5.84
CA ALA A 19 6.40 -11.75 7.06
C ALA A 19 6.33 -12.66 8.30
N ARG A 20 5.26 -13.48 8.41
CA ARG A 20 5.13 -14.51 9.45
C ARG A 20 6.23 -15.57 9.42
N SER A 21 6.77 -15.82 8.23
CA SER A 21 7.89 -16.74 8.04
C SER A 21 9.25 -16.05 8.24
N GLY A 22 9.28 -14.82 8.75
CA GLY A 22 10.49 -14.01 8.94
C GLY A 22 11.01 -13.35 7.67
N ILE A 23 10.22 -13.33 6.60
CA ILE A 23 10.62 -12.82 5.28
C ILE A 23 9.85 -11.54 4.97
N ALA A 24 10.52 -10.39 5.08
CA ALA A 24 9.99 -9.08 4.70
C ALA A 24 10.92 -8.41 3.67
N ALA A 25 11.01 -9.01 2.48
CA ALA A 25 11.94 -8.57 1.44
C ALA A 25 11.25 -7.63 0.43
N PHE A 26 11.62 -6.34 0.45
CA PHE A 26 11.21 -5.36 -0.53
C PHE A 26 12.43 -4.94 -1.38
N PRO A 27 12.52 -5.36 -2.65
CA PRO A 27 13.68 -5.07 -3.49
C PRO A 27 13.96 -3.57 -3.66
N GLY A 28 15.24 -3.21 -3.62
CA GLY A 28 15.72 -1.85 -3.83
C GLY A 28 16.36 -1.22 -2.59
N SER A 29 16.67 0.08 -2.69
CA SER A 29 17.27 0.83 -1.58
C SER A 29 16.31 0.94 -0.40
N ARG A 30 16.82 0.73 0.82
CA ARG A 30 16.04 0.83 2.07
C ARG A 30 15.38 2.20 2.25
N ASP A 31 16.07 3.25 1.81
CA ASP A 31 15.61 4.65 1.93
C ASP A 31 14.63 5.06 0.84
N ALA A 32 14.47 4.25 -0.21
CA ALA A 32 13.57 4.58 -1.30
C ALA A 32 12.10 4.36 -0.90
N TYR A 33 11.25 5.32 -1.28
CA TYR A 33 9.81 5.25 -1.08
C TYR A 33 9.19 4.02 -1.74
N LEU A 34 8.29 3.37 -1.01
CA LEU A 34 7.47 2.26 -1.47
C LEU A 34 6.02 2.77 -1.62
N PRO A 35 5.54 3.06 -2.83
CA PRO A 35 4.23 3.68 -3.06
C PRO A 35 3.11 2.65 -2.90
N GLN A 36 2.74 2.37 -1.65
CA GLN A 36 1.64 1.52 -1.25
C GLN A 36 0.50 2.38 -0.75
N ILE A 37 -0.68 2.28 -1.35
CA ILE A 37 -1.89 3.00 -0.92
C ILE A 37 -2.92 2.02 -0.36
N TRP A 38 -3.70 2.42 0.64
CA TRP A 38 -4.77 1.57 1.18
C TRP A 38 -5.91 1.40 0.16
N VAL A 39 -6.45 0.18 0.05
CA VAL A 39 -7.52 -0.14 -0.92
C VAL A 39 -8.75 0.74 -0.73
N ARG A 40 -9.10 1.09 0.51
CA ARG A 40 -10.26 1.96 0.78
C ARG A 40 -10.04 3.40 0.33
N ASP A 41 -8.82 3.91 0.41
CA ASP A 41 -8.52 5.27 -0.05
C ASP A 41 -8.58 5.35 -1.58
N VAL A 42 -8.13 4.30 -2.27
CA VAL A 42 -8.34 4.19 -3.72
C VAL A 42 -9.82 4.17 -4.07
N ALA A 43 -10.62 3.38 -3.35
CA ALA A 43 -12.06 3.33 -3.58
C ALA A 43 -12.71 4.70 -3.36
N SER A 44 -12.37 5.39 -2.26
CA SER A 44 -12.85 6.74 -1.95
C SER A 44 -12.47 7.75 -3.05
N ALA A 45 -11.24 7.72 -3.53
CA ALA A 45 -10.77 8.60 -4.60
C ALA A 45 -11.51 8.35 -5.93
N ILE A 46 -11.77 7.08 -6.28
CA ILE A 46 -12.57 6.73 -7.46
C ILE A 46 -14.01 7.22 -7.31
N VAL A 47 -14.64 6.99 -6.16
CA VAL A 47 -16.00 7.48 -5.89
C VAL A 47 -16.05 9.00 -5.99
N ALA A 48 -15.08 9.70 -5.41
CA ALA A 48 -15.00 11.16 -5.51
C ALA A 48 -14.87 11.62 -6.96
N ALA A 49 -13.99 11.01 -7.76
CA ALA A 49 -13.82 11.35 -9.17
C ALA A 49 -15.09 11.17 -10.01
N LEU A 50 -15.97 10.23 -9.64
CA LEU A 50 -17.22 9.97 -10.36
C LEU A 50 -18.42 10.79 -9.86
N THR A 51 -18.40 11.24 -8.61
CA THR A 51 -19.58 11.84 -7.94
C THR A 51 -19.43 13.32 -7.64
N GLN A 52 -18.20 13.83 -7.61
CA GLN A 52 -17.90 15.23 -7.34
C GLN A 52 -17.58 15.98 -8.64
N PRO A 53 -17.72 17.32 -8.67
CA PRO A 53 -17.34 18.14 -9.80
C PRO A 53 -15.81 18.24 -9.92
N VAL A 54 -15.19 17.14 -10.37
CA VAL A 54 -13.76 17.05 -10.69
C VAL A 54 -13.59 17.24 -12.21
N PRO A 55 -12.59 18.00 -12.69
CA PRO A 55 -12.33 18.13 -14.12
C PRO A 55 -12.13 16.77 -14.80
N SER A 56 -12.51 16.64 -16.06
CA SER A 56 -12.22 15.43 -16.82
C SER A 56 -10.71 15.29 -17.05
N GLY A 57 -10.20 14.06 -16.93
CA GLY A 57 -8.77 13.81 -17.08
C GLY A 57 -8.33 12.42 -16.60
N ILE A 58 -7.02 12.19 -16.68
CA ILE A 58 -6.36 11.02 -16.13
C ILE A 58 -5.70 11.45 -14.82
N TYR A 59 -6.04 10.76 -13.73
CA TYR A 59 -5.53 11.05 -12.40
C TYR A 59 -4.74 9.86 -11.86
N ASP A 60 -3.54 10.13 -11.34
CA ASP A 60 -2.82 9.17 -10.51
C ASP A 60 -3.35 9.25 -9.08
N ILE A 61 -3.73 8.09 -8.54
CA ILE A 61 -4.15 7.96 -7.14
C ILE A 61 -2.95 7.40 -6.37
N VAL A 62 -2.44 8.17 -5.43
CA VAL A 62 -1.25 7.86 -4.63
C VAL A 62 -1.52 8.13 -3.16
N ASP A 63 -0.77 7.45 -2.31
CA ASP A 63 -0.64 7.82 -0.90
C ASP A 63 0.14 9.14 -0.82
N ASP A 64 -0.33 10.09 -0.02
CA ASP A 64 0.32 11.39 0.19
C ASP A 64 1.44 11.34 1.23
N GLU A 65 1.51 10.27 2.03
CA GLU A 65 2.55 9.99 3.00
C GLU A 65 3.18 8.59 2.79
N PRO A 66 3.76 8.33 1.60
CA PRO A 66 4.29 7.00 1.30
C PRO A 66 5.43 6.63 2.25
N LEU A 67 5.40 5.40 2.76
CA LEU A 67 6.46 4.88 3.61
C LEU A 67 7.73 4.57 2.82
N ARG A 68 8.89 4.64 3.49
CA ARG A 68 10.14 4.07 2.98
C ARG A 68 10.08 2.54 3.04
N ARG A 69 10.82 1.87 2.18
CA ARG A 69 10.88 0.38 2.13
C ARG A 69 11.19 -0.23 3.49
N GLU A 70 12.14 0.34 4.23
CA GLU A 70 12.47 -0.18 5.56
C GLU A 70 11.32 -0.03 6.57
N SER A 71 10.64 1.11 6.57
CA SER A 71 9.52 1.39 7.47
C SER A 71 8.35 0.46 7.17
N TYR A 72 8.07 0.24 5.88
CA TYR A 72 7.04 -0.69 5.45
C TYR A 72 7.37 -2.14 5.84
N GLY A 73 8.62 -2.57 5.64
CA GLY A 73 9.09 -3.89 6.09
C GLY A 73 8.97 -4.08 7.60
N PHE A 74 9.33 -3.06 8.39
CA PHE A 74 9.15 -3.06 9.83
C PHE A 74 7.68 -3.21 10.22
N MET A 75 6.78 -2.46 9.59
CA MET A 75 5.33 -2.54 9.85
C MET A 75 4.77 -3.93 9.53
N CYS A 76 5.17 -4.56 8.43
CA CYS A 76 4.75 -5.92 8.09
C CYS A 76 5.25 -6.94 9.13
N SER A 77 6.50 -6.82 9.57
CA SER A 77 7.05 -7.67 10.63
C SER A 77 6.31 -7.48 11.96
N TYR A 78 6.04 -6.23 12.35
CA TYR A 78 5.30 -5.91 13.57
C TYR A 78 3.85 -6.46 13.51
N ALA A 79 3.14 -6.23 12.41
CA ALA A 79 1.79 -6.75 12.22
C ALA A 79 1.73 -8.29 12.28
N SER A 80 2.75 -8.98 11.76
CA SER A 80 2.83 -10.45 11.82
C SER A 80 2.99 -10.99 13.25
N SER A 81 3.48 -10.18 14.20
CA SER A 81 3.67 -10.56 15.60
C SER A 81 2.42 -10.41 16.47
N LEU A 82 1.41 -9.65 16.01
CA LEU A 82 0.20 -9.31 16.77
C LEU A 82 -1.00 -10.24 16.52
N MET A 83 -0.89 -11.16 15.57
CA MET A 83 -1.97 -12.05 15.13
C MET A 83 -1.54 -13.51 15.20
#